data_AF-A0ABD0RK49-F1
#
_entry.id   AF-A0ABD0RK49-F1
#
_cell.length_a   1.000
_cell.length_b   1.000
_cell.length_c   1.000
_cell.angle_alpha   90.00
_cell.angle_beta   90.00
_cell.angle_gamma   90.00
#
_symmetry.space_group_name_H-M   'P 1'
#
loop_
_entity.id
_entity.type
_entity.pdbx_description
1 polymer ?
#
loop_
_entity_poly.entity_id
_entity_poly.type
_entity_poly.pdbx_seq_one_letter_code
_entity_poly.pdbx_strand_id
1 'polypeptide(L)'
;YRQLNSQILQQPYPLPLVPATLEELCGARVFTKLDLRSAYNLVRIRAGDEWKTFVTPTGHYEYWVMPYGLSISPSVFQTLMNEVFREFLHRFVGVYIDDILIYSWNLAGHLQHVQQ
;
A
#
# COMPACT_ATOMS: atom_id res chain seq x y z
N TYR A 1 7.80 12.35 -14.11
CA TYR A 1 7.03 11.15 -14.52
C TYR A 1 5.80 11.40 -15.41
N ARG A 2 5.31 12.63 -15.68
CA ARG A 2 4.05 12.81 -16.46
C ARG A 2 4.05 12.12 -17.83
N GLN A 3 5.11 12.31 -18.62
CA GLN A 3 5.24 11.70 -19.96
C GLN A 3 5.39 10.18 -19.89
N LEU A 4 6.10 9.66 -18.88
CA LEU A 4 6.19 8.22 -18.65
C LEU A 4 4.82 7.65 -18.24
N ASN A 5 4.10 8.32 -17.34
CA ASN A 5 2.77 7.91 -16.88
C ASN A 5 1.74 7.85 -18.02
N SER A 6 1.84 8.72 -19.03
CA SER A 6 0.96 8.63 -20.21
C SER A 6 1.23 7.43 -21.11
N GLN A 7 2.41 6.81 -21.00
CA GLN A 7 2.80 5.63 -21.78
C GLN A 7 2.63 4.33 -20.99
N ILE A 8 2.53 4.40 -19.66
CA ILE A 8 2.30 3.26 -18.80
C ILE A 8 0.84 2.81 -18.94
N LEU A 9 0.65 1.52 -19.22
CA LEU A 9 -0.65 0.88 -19.13
C LEU A 9 -1.16 0.97 -17.69
N GLN A 10 -2.27 1.67 -17.49
CA GLN A 10 -2.87 1.83 -16.18
C GLN A 10 -3.46 0.50 -15.73
N GLN A 11 -3.10 0.08 -14.51
CA GLN A 11 -3.70 -1.06 -13.84
C GLN A 11 -4.37 -0.56 -12.56
N PRO A 12 -5.62 -0.07 -12.63
CA PRO A 12 -6.33 0.37 -11.44
C PRO A 12 -6.63 -0.84 -10.55
N TYR A 13 -6.25 -0.74 -9.27
CA TYR A 13 -6.73 -1.66 -8.25
C TYR A 13 -7.99 -1.07 -7.61
N PRO A 14 -9.08 -1.84 -7.45
CA PRO A 14 -10.28 -1.34 -6.78
C PRO A 14 -9.97 -1.09 -5.30
N LEU A 15 -9.87 0.18 -4.93
CA LEU A 15 -9.73 0.55 -3.53
C LEU A 15 -11.03 0.23 -2.78
N PRO A 16 -10.93 -0.22 -1.52
CA PRO A 16 -12.12 -0.49 -0.73
C PRO A 16 -12.94 0.79 -0.55
N LEU A 17 -14.26 0.67 -0.72
CA LEU A 17 -15.17 1.78 -0.58
C LEU A 17 -15.26 2.18 0.90
N VAL A 18 -15.11 3.48 1.20
CA VAL A 18 -15.15 4.00 2.58
C VAL A 18 -16.36 3.47 3.39
N PRO A 19 -17.60 3.46 2.87
CA PRO A 19 -18.73 2.92 3.63
C PRO A 19 -18.57 1.43 3.98
N ALA A 20 -18.12 0.61 3.04
CA ALA A 20 -17.89 -0.82 3.28
C ALA A 20 -16.79 -1.02 4.34
N THR A 21 -15.70 -0.25 4.25
CA THR A 21 -14.64 -0.27 5.25
C THR A 21 -15.14 0.16 6.63
N LEU A 22 -16.06 1.12 6.72
CA LEU A 22 -16.63 1.56 7.99
C LEU A 22 -17.59 0.52 8.60
N GLU A 23 -18.33 -0.21 7.78
CA GLU A 23 -19.18 -1.32 8.24
C GLU A 23 -18.36 -2.42 8.91
N GLU A 24 -17.16 -2.73 8.39
CA GLU A 24 -16.24 -3.69 9.01
C GLU A 24 -15.76 -3.26 10.40
N LEU A 25 -15.70 -1.95 10.66
CA LEU A 25 -15.30 -1.40 11.96
C LEU A 25 -16.43 -1.41 12.99
N CYS A 26 -17.65 -1.78 12.58
CA CYS A 26 -18.81 -1.77 13.46
C CYS A 26 -18.60 -2.75 14.62
N GLY A 27 -18.70 -2.24 15.86
CA GLY A 27 -18.49 -3.02 17.08
C GLY A 27 -17.03 -3.09 17.56
N ALA A 28 -16.06 -2.62 16.77
CA ALA A 28 -14.70 -2.44 17.25
C ALA A 28 -14.63 -1.28 18.26
N ARG A 29 -13.80 -1.44 19.29
CA ARG A 29 -13.61 -0.45 20.38
C ARG A 29 -12.17 0.01 20.51
N VAL A 30 -11.23 -0.79 20.04
CA VAL A 30 -9.79 -0.53 20.09
C VAL A 30 -9.25 -0.54 18.67
N PHE A 31 -8.47 0.50 18.35
CA PHE A 31 -7.92 0.72 17.02
C PHE A 31 -6.44 1.05 17.14
N THR A 32 -5.63 0.49 16.24
CA THR A 32 -4.23 0.87 16.05
C THR A 32 -4.04 1.20 14.58
N LYS A 33 -3.54 2.40 14.30
CA LYS A 33 -3.14 2.81 12.96
C LYS A 33 -1.62 2.67 12.84
N LEU A 34 -1.17 1.94 11.84
CA LEU A 34 0.23 1.88 11.44
C LEU A 34 0.39 2.60 10.11
N ASP A 35 1.45 3.39 10.01
CA ASP A 35 1.82 4.14 8.80
C ASP A 35 3.17 3.60 8.31
N LEU A 36 3.20 3.12 7.07
CA LEU A 36 4.43 2.63 6.46
C LEU A 36 5.24 3.81 5.91
N ARG A 37 6.31 4.18 6.65
CA ARG A 37 7.27 5.18 6.17
C ARG A 37 7.91 4.71 4.87
N SER A 38 7.93 5.60 3.87
CA SER A 38 8.54 5.32 2.58
C SER A 38 8.00 4.05 1.90
N ALA A 39 6.70 3.76 2.08
CA ALA A 39 6.03 2.54 1.65
C ALA A 39 6.41 2.06 0.24
N TYR A 40 6.39 2.95 -0.76
CA TYR A 40 6.74 2.56 -2.13
C TYR A 40 8.21 2.15 -2.28
N ASN A 41 9.13 2.73 -1.50
CA ASN A 41 10.53 2.32 -1.52
C ASN A 41 10.78 0.93 -0.95
N LEU A 42 9.78 0.30 -0.31
CA LEU A 42 9.85 -1.09 0.13
C LEU A 42 9.64 -2.08 -1.02
N VAL A 43 9.10 -1.62 -2.16
CA VAL A 43 8.79 -2.48 -3.32
C VAL A 43 9.88 -2.34 -4.37
N ARG A 44 10.46 -3.46 -4.78
CA ARG A 44 11.47 -3.48 -5.85
C ARG A 44 10.81 -3.26 -7.21
N ILE A 45 11.46 -2.49 -8.09
CA ILE A 45 11.05 -2.40 -9.49
C ILE A 45 11.26 -3.76 -10.18
N ARG A 46 10.39 -4.08 -11.14
CA ARG A 46 10.52 -5.27 -11.97
C ARG A 46 11.84 -5.24 -12.74
N ALA A 47 12.56 -6.36 -12.74
CA ALA A 47 13.78 -6.50 -13.54
C ALA A 47 13.53 -6.19 -15.03
N GLY A 48 14.33 -5.30 -15.59
CA GLY A 48 14.20 -4.77 -16.95
C GLY A 48 13.43 -3.45 -17.06
N ASP A 49 12.82 -2.97 -15.98
CA ASP A 49 12.10 -1.68 -15.93
C ASP A 49 12.88 -0.60 -15.16
N GLU A 50 14.06 -0.90 -14.63
CA GLU A 50 14.88 0.03 -13.83
C GLU A 50 15.34 1.27 -14.61
N TRP A 51 15.43 1.18 -15.94
CA TRP A 51 15.83 2.28 -16.82
C TRP A 51 14.75 3.37 -17.00
N LYS A 52 13.49 3.10 -16.58
CA LYS A 52 12.34 4.01 -16.78
C LYS A 52 12.32 5.15 -15.76
N THR A 53 13.41 5.91 -15.68
CA THR A 53 13.71 6.78 -14.54
C THR A 53 14.03 8.22 -14.96
N PHE A 54 14.81 8.94 -14.15
CA PHE A 54 14.95 10.39 -14.23
C PHE A 54 16.38 10.79 -14.58
N VAL A 55 16.47 11.86 -15.35
CA VAL A 55 17.72 12.53 -15.70
C VAL A 55 17.89 13.74 -14.78
N THR A 56 19.07 13.90 -14.22
CA THR A 56 19.51 15.14 -13.58
C THR A 56 20.51 15.85 -14.49
N PRO A 57 20.81 17.15 -14.25
CA PRO A 57 21.84 17.85 -15.03
C PRO A 57 23.23 17.17 -14.99
N THR A 58 23.48 16.30 -14.00
CA THR A 58 24.76 15.61 -13.83
C THR A 58 24.75 14.17 -14.32
N GLY A 59 23.62 13.63 -14.80
CA GLY A 59 23.58 12.28 -15.36
C GLY A 59 22.20 11.63 -15.34
N HIS A 60 22.16 10.37 -15.83
CA HIS A 60 20.99 9.51 -15.75
C HIS A 60 21.07 8.63 -14.50
N TYR A 61 19.99 8.57 -13.72
CA TYR A 61 19.93 7.79 -12.49
C TYR A 61 18.76 6.82 -12.54
N GLU A 62 19.02 5.59 -12.10
CA GLU A 62 18.05 4.50 -12.08
C GLU A 62 17.56 4.20 -10.66
N TYR A 63 16.30 3.80 -10.56
CA TYR A 63 15.64 3.44 -9.32
C TYR A 63 15.60 1.92 -9.23
N TRP A 64 16.10 1.39 -8.12
CA TRP A 64 16.00 -0.04 -7.78
C TRP A 64 14.68 -0.39 -7.10
N VAL A 65 14.06 0.62 -6.47
CA VAL A 65 12.81 0.52 -5.73
C VAL A 65 11.79 1.48 -6.33
N MET A 66 10.51 1.21 -6.14
CA MET A 66 9.43 1.97 -6.75
C MET A 66 9.48 3.45 -6.31
N PRO A 67 9.64 4.39 -7.26
CA PRO A 67 9.69 5.81 -6.95
C PRO A 67 8.29 6.38 -6.74
N TYR A 68 8.24 7.48 -5.98
CA TYR A 68 7.07 8.32 -5.90
C TYR A 68 6.79 9.00 -7.25
N GLY A 69 5.50 9.07 -7.60
CA GLY A 69 5.03 9.78 -8.80
C GLY A 69 4.81 8.90 -10.03
N LEU A 70 5.05 7.58 -9.97
CA LEU A 70 4.48 6.66 -10.95
C LEU A 70 2.98 6.48 -10.69
N SER A 71 2.20 6.57 -11.77
CA SER A 71 0.73 6.46 -11.72
C SER A 71 0.23 5.12 -11.17
N ILE A 72 1.00 4.05 -11.38
CA ILE A 72 0.65 2.69 -10.96
C ILE A 72 1.08 2.35 -9.53
N SER A 73 1.91 3.17 -8.88
CA SER A 73 2.47 2.85 -7.56
C SER A 73 1.39 2.49 -6.51
N PRO A 74 0.31 3.29 -6.36
CA PRO A 74 -0.71 2.98 -5.35
C PRO A 74 -1.41 1.64 -5.61
N SER A 75 -1.71 1.32 -6.87
CA SER A 75 -2.38 0.06 -7.24
C SER A 75 -1.50 -1.15 -6.96
N VAL A 76 -0.22 -1.08 -7.32
CA VAL A 76 0.73 -2.17 -7.08
C VAL A 76 0.93 -2.36 -5.58
N PHE A 77 1.06 -1.26 -4.83
CA PHE A 77 1.22 -1.30 -3.39
C PHE A 77 -0.02 -1.89 -2.70
N GLN A 78 -1.22 -1.46 -3.07
CA GLN A 78 -2.46 -2.02 -2.54
C GLN A 78 -2.58 -3.53 -2.83
N THR A 79 -2.19 -3.95 -4.04
CA THR A 79 -2.19 -5.38 -4.41
C THR A 79 -1.27 -6.16 -3.48
N LEU A 80 -0.02 -5.70 -3.31
CA LEU A 80 0.96 -6.32 -2.43
C LEU A 80 0.44 -6.43 -0.99
N MET A 81 -0.07 -5.33 -0.45
CA MET A 81 -0.58 -5.30 0.92
C MET A 81 -1.77 -6.25 1.10
N ASN A 82 -2.65 -6.34 0.10
CA ASN A 82 -3.77 -7.27 0.15
C ASN A 82 -3.33 -8.74 0.05
N GLU A 83 -2.20 -9.04 -0.59
CA GLU A 83 -1.60 -10.37 -0.57
C GLU A 83 -0.97 -10.70 0.78
N VAL A 84 -0.23 -9.74 1.36
CA VAL A 84 0.45 -9.91 2.66
C VAL A 84 -0.57 -10.08 3.79
N PHE A 85 -1.61 -9.24 3.84
CA PHE A 85 -2.60 -9.26 4.90
C PHE A 85 -3.82 -10.13 4.58
N ARG A 86 -3.78 -10.93 3.50
CA ARG A 86 -4.93 -11.68 2.97
C ARG A 86 -5.71 -12.45 4.02
N GLU A 87 -5.01 -13.07 4.98
CA GLU A 87 -5.62 -13.92 6.02
C GLU A 87 -6.31 -13.11 7.14
N PHE A 88 -5.98 -11.82 7.24
CA PHE A 88 -6.42 -10.90 8.29
C PHE A 88 -7.38 -9.81 7.80
N LEU A 89 -7.39 -9.57 6.49
CA LEU A 89 -8.33 -8.66 5.82
C LEU A 89 -9.77 -9.04 6.14
N HIS A 90 -10.62 -8.01 6.34
CA HIS A 90 -12.04 -8.14 6.65
C HIS A 90 -12.35 -8.90 7.96
N ARG A 91 -11.33 -9.16 8.81
CA ARG A 91 -11.50 -9.80 10.12
C ARG A 91 -11.11 -8.85 11.25
N PHE A 92 -9.88 -8.35 11.19
CA PHE A 92 -9.34 -7.41 12.19
C PHE A 92 -8.31 -6.44 11.60
N VAL A 93 -7.99 -6.54 10.31
CA VAL A 93 -7.10 -5.63 9.59
C VAL A 93 -7.84 -5.02 8.40
N GLY A 94 -7.73 -3.70 8.27
CA GLY A 94 -8.08 -2.95 7.07
C GLY A 94 -6.83 -2.29 6.49
N VAL A 95 -6.70 -2.31 5.17
CA VAL A 95 -5.54 -1.73 4.47
C VAL A 95 -6.02 -0.72 3.45
N TYR A 96 -5.43 0.47 3.47
CA TYR A 96 -5.65 1.51 2.47
C TYR A 96 -4.33 2.14 2.05
N ILE A 97 -3.82 1.72 0.89
CA ILE A 97 -2.51 2.12 0.35
C ILE A 97 -1.42 1.88 1.42
N ASP A 98 -0.90 2.94 2.05
CA ASP A 98 0.21 2.88 3.01
C ASP A 98 -0.28 2.80 4.48
N ASP A 99 -1.59 3.00 4.69
CA ASP A 99 -2.24 2.95 6.00
C ASP A 99 -2.72 1.53 6.32
N ILE A 100 -2.30 1.00 7.47
CA ILE A 100 -2.80 -0.26 8.02
C ILE A 100 -3.60 0.06 9.28
N LEU A 101 -4.84 -0.39 9.32
CA LEU A 101 -5.72 -0.25 10.46
C LEU A 101 -5.97 -1.61 11.09
N ILE A 102 -5.56 -1.78 12.33
CA ILE A 102 -5.89 -2.96 13.13
C ILE A 102 -7.02 -2.57 14.08
N TYR A 103 -8.10 -3.35 14.12
CA TYR A 103 -9.29 -3.04 14.90
C TYR A 103 -9.76 -4.27 15.69
N SER A 104 -10.32 -4.06 16.88
CA SER A 104 -10.72 -5.15 17.78
C SER A 104 -11.78 -4.71 18.78
N TRP A 105 -12.54 -5.68 19.29
CA TRP A 105 -13.63 -5.42 20.23
C TRP A 105 -13.16 -5.13 21.66
N ASN A 106 -12.03 -5.71 22.10
CA ASN A 106 -11.42 -5.48 23.41
C ASN A 106 -9.90 -5.36 23.32
N LEU A 107 -9.27 -4.90 24.41
CA LEU A 107 -7.83 -4.69 24.47
C LEU A 107 -7.04 -6.02 24.46
N ALA A 108 -7.51 -7.05 25.15
CA ALA A 108 -6.78 -8.32 25.27
C ALA A 108 -6.60 -9.02 23.91
N GLY A 109 -7.67 -9.10 23.12
CA GLY A 109 -7.62 -9.61 21.75
C GLY A 109 -6.86 -8.67 20.81
N HIS A 110 -6.96 -7.35 21.02
CA HIS A 110 -6.19 -6.39 20.23
C HIS A 110 -4.68 -6.60 20.35
N LEU A 111 -4.17 -6.86 21.55
CA LEU A 111 -2.75 -7.15 21.76
C LEU A 111 -2.30 -8.40 21.00
N GLN A 112 -3.16 -9.42 20.87
CA GLN A 112 -2.88 -10.61 20.07
C GLN A 112 -2.92 -10.30 18.56
N HIS A 113 -3.87 -9.48 18.11
CA HIS A 113 -3.97 -9.09 16.71
C HIS A 113 -2.79 -8.23 16.23
N VAL A 114 -2.25 -7.36 17.09
CA VAL A 114 -1.09 -6.52 16.76
C VAL A 114 0.22 -7.34 16.72
N GLN A 115 0.28 -8.50 17.37
CA GLN A 115 1.47 -9.36 17.41
C GLN A 115 1.56 -10.36 16.26
N GLN A 116 0.46 -10.60 15.54
CA GLN A 116 0.42 -11.49 14.36
C GLN A 116 1.02 -10.80 13.14
#